data_AF-A0A924ZER4-F1
#
_entry.id   AF-A0A924ZER4-F1
#
_cell.length_a   1.000
_cell.length_b   1.000
_cell.length_c   1.000
_cell.angle_alpha   90.00
_cell.angle_beta   90.00
_cell.angle_gamma   90.00
#
_symmetry.space_group_name_H-M   'P 1'
#
loop_
_entity.id
_entity.type
_entity.pdbx_description
1 polymer ?
#
loop_
_entity_poly.entity_id
_entity_poly.type
_entity_poly.pdbx_seq_one_letter_code
_entity_poly.pdbx_strand_id
1 'polypeptide(L)'
;MQVSRPMPRLSFGTGVTQGPRTLPEEVAVALTFNGTTQAVMMATPADLVDFAYGFALTEGIAQPSEILSIDVQPVPNGIDVQIWLHPQAEARLAKRRRTMAGPVGCGLCGIDSLDEAVRKLDPVPTSSFTI
;
A
#
# COMPACT_ATOMS: atom_id res chain seq x y z
N MET A 1 -6.10 -3.44 -13.42
CA MET A 1 -6.86 -3.60 -12.16
C MET A 1 -7.93 -2.51 -12.10
N GLN A 2 -9.00 -2.70 -11.34
CA GLN A 2 -10.04 -1.68 -11.19
C GLN A 2 -9.55 -0.59 -10.22
N VAL A 3 -9.56 0.68 -10.65
CA VAL A 3 -9.02 1.83 -9.88
C VAL A 3 -10.09 2.64 -9.15
N SER A 4 -11.35 2.36 -9.41
CA SER A 4 -12.49 2.98 -8.73
C SER A 4 -13.74 2.09 -8.81
N ARG A 5 -14.64 2.24 -7.84
CA ARG A 5 -15.93 1.54 -7.83
C ARG A 5 -17.08 2.44 -7.37
N PRO A 6 -18.30 2.22 -7.89
CA PRO A 6 -19.48 2.89 -7.38
C PRO A 6 -19.84 2.34 -5.99
N MET A 7 -20.03 3.24 -5.03
CA MET A 7 -20.48 2.92 -3.67
C MET A 7 -21.80 3.61 -3.36
N PRO A 8 -22.69 2.99 -2.57
CA PRO A 8 -23.87 3.66 -2.05
C PRO A 8 -23.48 4.93 -1.26
N ARG A 9 -24.21 6.01 -1.49
CA ARG A 9 -24.05 7.29 -0.82
C ARG A 9 -25.40 7.76 -0.27
N LEU A 10 -25.34 8.40 0.89
CA LEU A 10 -26.37 9.31 1.39
C LEU A 10 -25.90 10.75 1.20
N SER A 11 -26.81 11.64 0.81
CA SER A 11 -26.58 13.08 0.75
C SER A 11 -27.60 13.80 1.62
N PHE A 12 -27.12 14.75 2.43
CA PHE A 12 -27.93 15.50 3.39
C PHE A 12 -28.05 16.95 2.91
N GLY A 13 -29.29 17.42 2.76
CA GLY A 13 -29.65 18.79 2.37
C GLY A 13 -30.98 19.17 3.03
N THR A 14 -31.94 19.70 2.27
CA THR A 14 -33.33 19.87 2.75
C THR A 14 -34.05 18.54 3.03
N GLY A 15 -33.45 17.43 2.60
CA GLY A 15 -33.85 16.07 2.92
C GLY A 15 -32.67 15.11 2.73
N VAL A 16 -32.91 13.81 2.92
CA VAL A 16 -31.91 12.76 2.68
C VAL A 16 -32.15 12.13 1.31
N THR A 17 -31.16 12.21 0.42
CA THR A 17 -31.24 11.59 -0.92
C THR A 17 -30.20 10.48 -1.05
N GLN A 18 -30.64 9.32 -1.53
CA GLN A 18 -29.80 8.16 -1.86
C GLN A 18 -29.29 8.25 -3.29
N GLY A 19 -28.07 7.77 -3.53
CA GLY A 19 -27.52 7.63 -4.87
C GLY A 19 -26.14 6.96 -4.87
N PRO A 20 -25.56 6.68 -6.04
CA PRO A 20 -24.19 6.18 -6.13
C PRO A 20 -23.16 7.31 -6.06
N ARG A 21 -21.99 7.01 -5.52
CA ARG A 21 -20.77 7.81 -5.66
C ARG A 21 -19.60 6.91 -6.04
N THR A 22 -18.92 7.26 -7.11
CA THR A 22 -17.66 6.60 -7.48
C THR A 22 -16.59 6.99 -6.47
N LEU A 23 -15.95 5.99 -5.85
CA LEU A 23 -14.83 6.16 -4.94
C LEU A 23 -13.57 5.51 -5.53
N PRO A 24 -12.38 6.09 -5.31
CA PRO A 24 -11.12 5.46 -5.70
C PRO A 24 -10.91 4.17 -4.91
N GLU A 25 -10.25 3.20 -5.55
CA GLU A 25 -9.77 2.01 -4.86
C GLU A 25 -8.44 2.30 -4.16
N GLU A 26 -8.28 1.69 -2.99
CA GLU A 26 -7.08 1.76 -2.17
C GLU A 26 -6.81 0.34 -1.65
N VAL A 27 -5.65 -0.22 -2.01
CA VAL A 27 -5.27 -1.60 -1.68
C VAL A 27 -3.92 -1.62 -0.98
N ALA A 28 -3.68 -2.67 -0.18
CA ALA A 28 -2.37 -2.91 0.40
C ALA A 28 -1.38 -3.36 -0.70
N VAL A 29 -0.27 -2.64 -0.81
CA VAL A 29 0.83 -2.90 -1.75
C VAL A 29 2.10 -3.14 -0.95
N ALA A 30 2.63 -4.35 -1.01
CA ALA A 30 3.95 -4.70 -0.47
C ALA A 30 5.04 -4.34 -1.49
N LEU A 31 6.10 -3.69 -1.02
CA LEU A 31 7.32 -3.42 -1.77
C LEU A 31 8.40 -4.37 -1.26
N THR A 32 8.66 -5.41 -2.03
CA THR A 32 9.56 -6.50 -1.65
C THR A 32 10.85 -6.39 -2.43
N PHE A 33 11.97 -6.17 -1.74
CA PHE A 33 13.29 -6.06 -2.36
C PHE A 33 14.09 -7.34 -2.12
N ASN A 34 14.53 -8.00 -3.19
CA ASN A 34 15.29 -9.28 -3.14
C ASN A 34 14.65 -10.31 -2.16
N GLY A 35 13.32 -10.42 -2.18
CA GLY A 35 12.56 -11.36 -1.35
C GLY A 35 12.29 -10.91 0.09
N THR A 36 12.65 -9.69 0.47
CA THR A 36 12.32 -9.12 1.80
C THR A 36 11.39 -7.92 1.67
N THR A 37 10.24 -7.95 2.37
CA THR A 37 9.34 -6.80 2.45
C THR A 37 10.04 -5.62 3.10
N GLN A 38 10.08 -4.50 2.40
CA GLN A 38 10.64 -3.25 2.91
C GLN A 38 9.55 -2.31 3.45
N ALA A 39 8.36 -2.35 2.85
CA ALA A 39 7.22 -1.59 3.30
C ALA A 39 5.92 -2.18 2.74
N VAL A 40 4.84 -2.03 3.48
CA VAL A 40 3.49 -2.08 2.94
C VAL A 40 2.90 -0.68 2.93
N MET A 41 2.28 -0.31 1.80
CA MET A 41 1.66 0.99 1.58
C MET A 41 0.24 0.79 1.05
N MET A 42 -0.68 1.63 1.51
CA MET A 42 -1.99 1.74 0.89
C MET A 42 -1.86 2.59 -0.38
N ALA A 43 -2.25 2.03 -1.53
CA ALA A 43 -2.11 2.70 -2.82
C ALA A 43 -3.24 2.35 -3.78
N THR A 44 -3.46 3.23 -4.77
CA THR A 44 -4.30 2.89 -5.92
C THR A 44 -3.62 1.76 -6.71
N PRO A 45 -4.34 0.71 -7.15
CA PRO A 45 -3.77 -0.43 -7.87
C PRO A 45 -3.47 -0.08 -9.34
N ALA A 46 -2.67 0.96 -9.57
CA ALA A 46 -2.27 1.48 -10.87
C ALA A 46 -0.81 1.96 -10.81
N ASP A 47 -0.13 1.92 -11.95
CA ASP A 47 1.22 2.49 -12.13
C ASP A 47 2.25 2.01 -11.10
N LEU A 48 2.09 0.76 -10.63
CA LEU A 48 2.88 0.21 -9.51
C LEU A 48 4.37 0.00 -9.85
N VAL A 49 4.69 -0.14 -11.14
CA VAL A 49 6.09 -0.18 -11.60
C VAL A 49 6.75 1.18 -11.40
N ASP A 50 6.08 2.27 -11.82
CA ASP A 50 6.56 3.63 -11.65
C ASP A 50 6.62 4.00 -10.16
N PHE A 51 5.63 3.55 -9.39
CA PHE A 51 5.63 3.69 -7.93
C PHE A 51 6.85 3.01 -7.29
N ALA A 52 7.21 1.80 -7.70
CA ALA A 52 8.38 1.10 -7.19
C ALA A 52 9.71 1.82 -7.54
N TYR A 53 9.85 2.34 -8.76
CA TYR A 53 10.99 3.20 -9.11
C TYR A 53 11.04 4.46 -8.24
N GLY A 54 9.91 5.15 -8.11
CA GLY A 54 9.79 6.36 -7.29
C GLY A 54 10.15 6.09 -5.83
N PHE A 55 9.62 5.03 -5.25
CA PHE A 55 9.93 4.63 -3.88
C PHE A 55 11.42 4.33 -3.70
N ALA A 56 12.01 3.54 -4.60
CA ALA A 56 13.44 3.19 -4.51
C ALA A 56 14.35 4.43 -4.59
N LEU A 57 13.99 5.40 -5.42
CA LEU A 57 14.69 6.68 -5.55
C LEU A 57 14.51 7.58 -4.33
N THR A 58 13.27 7.82 -3.91
CA THR A 58 12.94 8.73 -2.81
C THR A 58 13.51 8.24 -1.48
N GLU A 59 13.50 6.93 -1.24
CA GLU A 59 14.09 6.34 -0.03
C GLU A 59 15.62 6.18 -0.11
N GLY A 60 16.23 6.53 -1.25
CA GLY A 60 17.67 6.41 -1.46
C GLY A 60 18.15 4.96 -1.43
N ILE A 61 17.31 4.03 -1.87
CA ILE A 61 17.57 2.59 -1.90
C ILE A 61 18.44 2.25 -3.12
N ALA A 62 17.97 2.66 -4.31
CA ALA A 62 18.58 2.29 -5.58
C ALA A 62 18.40 3.39 -6.64
N GLN A 63 19.36 3.51 -7.55
CA GLN A 63 19.19 4.22 -8.82
C GLN A 63 18.41 3.35 -9.82
N PRO A 64 17.82 3.90 -10.89
CA PRO A 64 17.05 3.12 -11.85
C PRO A 64 17.88 2.04 -12.53
N SER A 65 19.17 2.30 -12.77
CA SER A 65 20.12 1.33 -13.32
C SER A 65 20.52 0.22 -12.36
N GLU A 66 20.21 0.36 -11.06
CA GLU A 66 20.50 -0.66 -10.04
C GLU A 66 19.33 -1.63 -9.85
N ILE A 67 18.20 -1.41 -10.53
CA ILE A 67 17.01 -2.27 -10.53
C ILE A 67 17.09 -3.23 -11.73
N LEU A 68 17.11 -4.53 -11.44
CA LEU A 68 17.19 -5.62 -12.41
C LEU A 68 15.83 -5.91 -13.04
N SER A 69 14.78 -6.00 -12.22
CA SER A 69 13.41 -6.22 -12.66
C SER A 69 12.40 -5.81 -11.59
N ILE A 70 11.17 -5.58 -12.03
CA ILE A 70 10.02 -5.30 -11.17
C ILE A 70 8.87 -6.18 -11.65
N ASP A 71 8.33 -7.01 -10.76
CA ASP A 71 7.22 -7.92 -11.03
C ASP A 71 6.05 -7.58 -10.10
N VAL A 72 4.88 -7.31 -10.67
CA VAL A 72 3.67 -6.94 -9.91
C VAL A 72 2.76 -8.17 -9.81
N GLN A 73 2.61 -8.70 -8.60
CA GLN A 73 1.89 -9.94 -8.32
C GLN A 73 0.66 -9.70 -7.44
N PRO A 74 -0.56 -9.89 -7.95
CA PRO A 74 -1.75 -9.93 -7.10
C PRO A 74 -1.68 -11.12 -6.14
N VAL A 75 -1.95 -10.88 -4.86
CA VAL A 75 -1.97 -11.90 -3.80
C VAL A 75 -3.28 -11.78 -3.00
N PRO A 76 -3.67 -12.78 -2.19
CA PRO A 76 -4.98 -12.76 -1.51
C PRO A 76 -5.25 -11.50 -0.67
N ASN A 77 -4.20 -10.94 -0.05
CA ASN A 77 -4.30 -9.81 0.87
C ASN A 77 -3.80 -8.48 0.29
N GLY A 78 -3.63 -8.38 -1.03
CA GLY A 78 -3.14 -7.15 -1.68
C GLY A 78 -2.35 -7.41 -2.95
N ILE A 79 -1.32 -6.59 -3.17
CA ILE A 79 -0.41 -6.71 -4.31
C ILE A 79 1.02 -6.73 -3.78
N ASP A 80 1.82 -7.68 -4.24
CA ASP A 80 3.26 -7.74 -3.98
C ASP A 80 4.00 -7.21 -5.20
N VAL A 81 4.74 -6.12 -5.03
CA VAL A 81 5.62 -5.54 -6.05
C VAL A 81 7.04 -5.98 -5.72
N GLN A 82 7.49 -6.98 -6.46
CA GLN A 82 8.77 -7.65 -6.26
C GLN A 82 9.84 -6.93 -7.07
N ILE A 83 10.85 -6.40 -6.39
CA ILE A 83 11.88 -5.55 -6.95
C ILE A 83 13.23 -6.26 -6.76
N TRP A 84 13.86 -6.60 -7.87
CA TRP A 84 15.17 -7.23 -7.87
C TRP A 84 16.25 -6.18 -8.04
N LEU A 85 17.22 -6.15 -7.12
CA LEU A 85 18.29 -5.15 -7.08
C LEU A 85 19.65 -5.79 -7.36
N HIS A 86 20.54 -5.00 -7.94
CA HIS A 86 21.96 -5.31 -7.96
C HIS A 86 22.54 -5.38 -6.53
N PRO A 87 23.59 -6.19 -6.29
CA PRO A 87 24.15 -6.42 -4.95
C PRO A 87 24.59 -5.15 -4.19
N GLN A 88 25.02 -4.11 -4.93
CA GLN A 88 25.45 -2.84 -4.33
C GLN A 88 24.29 -2.08 -3.68
N ALA A 89 23.12 -2.04 -4.34
CA ALA A 89 21.92 -1.41 -3.80
C ALA A 89 21.31 -2.24 -2.67
N GLU A 90 21.34 -3.58 -2.76
CA GLU A 90 20.92 -4.46 -1.67
C GLU A 90 21.76 -4.25 -0.40
N ALA A 91 23.08 -4.14 -0.52
CA ALA A 91 23.96 -3.84 0.62
C ALA A 91 23.63 -2.49 1.26
N ARG A 92 23.27 -1.49 0.45
CA ARG A 92 22.81 -0.16 0.90
C ARG A 92 21.51 -0.26 1.69
N LEU A 93 20.53 -0.99 1.16
CA LEU A 93 19.23 -1.24 1.78
C LEU A 93 19.38 -1.94 3.14
N ALA A 94 20.17 -3.01 3.19
CA ALA A 94 20.43 -3.78 4.41
C ALA A 94 21.14 -2.94 5.50
N LYS A 95 22.00 -1.99 5.11
CA LYS A 95 22.60 -1.03 6.06
C LYS A 95 21.55 -0.06 6.62
N ARG A 96 20.65 0.44 5.76
CA ARG A 96 19.60 1.41 6.14
C ARG A 96 18.52 0.79 7.05
N ARG A 97 18.11 -0.45 6.77
CA ARG A 97 17.11 -1.18 7.58
C ARG A 97 17.55 -1.29 9.05
N ARG A 98 18.84 -1.49 9.30
CA ARG A 98 19.40 -1.55 10.66
C ARG A 98 19.39 -0.22 11.42
N THR A 99 19.11 0.88 10.73
CA THR A 99 19.13 2.25 11.28
C THR A 99 17.76 2.92 11.33
N MET A 100 16.70 2.33 10.75
CA MET A 100 15.35 2.89 10.81
C MET A 100 14.67 2.55 12.14
N ALA A 101 14.20 3.59 12.85
CA ALA A 101 13.45 3.48 14.09
C ALA A 101 11.95 3.49 13.80
N GLY A 102 11.38 2.31 13.49
CA GLY A 102 9.93 2.08 13.41
C GLY A 102 9.19 2.76 12.25
N PRO A 103 7.90 2.44 12.07
CA PRO A 103 7.07 3.00 11.00
C PRO A 103 6.83 4.51 11.22
N VAL A 104 7.06 5.31 10.18
CA VAL A 104 6.77 6.74 10.16
C VAL A 104 5.54 6.98 9.26
N GLY A 105 4.47 7.56 9.81
CA GLY A 105 3.24 7.85 9.06
C GLY A 105 1.95 7.67 9.85
N CYS A 106 0.86 7.30 9.19
CA CYS A 106 -0.48 7.09 9.77
C CYS A 106 -0.63 5.81 10.61
N GLY A 107 0.43 5.01 10.75
CA GLY A 107 0.43 3.72 11.45
C GLY A 107 0.14 2.49 10.57
N LEU A 108 -0.24 2.68 9.30
CA LEU A 108 -0.42 1.61 8.30
C LEU A 108 0.69 1.57 7.24
N CYS A 109 1.30 2.72 6.95
CA CYS A 109 2.46 2.79 6.06
C CYS A 109 3.73 2.40 6.84
N GLY A 110 4.45 1.40 6.34
CA GLY A 110 5.72 0.95 6.93
C GLY A 110 5.59 -0.21 7.94
N ILE A 111 4.44 -0.88 7.98
CA ILE A 111 4.31 -2.22 8.58
C ILE A 111 5.00 -3.25 7.68
N ASP A 112 5.41 -4.37 8.29
CA ASP A 112 6.33 -5.33 7.66
C ASP A 112 5.60 -6.46 6.91
N SER A 113 4.26 -6.49 6.94
CA SER A 113 3.46 -7.53 6.26
C SER A 113 2.09 -7.06 5.78
N LEU A 114 1.58 -7.70 4.72
CA LEU A 114 0.22 -7.45 4.20
C LEU A 114 -0.85 -7.84 5.23
N ASP A 115 -0.63 -8.90 5.99
CA ASP A 115 -1.59 -9.40 6.98
C ASP A 115 -1.86 -8.40 8.10
N GLU A 116 -0.83 -7.65 8.51
CA GLU A 116 -0.97 -6.54 9.46
C GLU A 116 -1.79 -5.39 8.86
N ALA A 117 -1.66 -5.15 7.54
CA ALA A 117 -2.36 -4.07 6.84
C ALA A 117 -3.87 -4.31 6.75
N VAL A 118 -4.26 -5.57 6.53
CA VAL A 118 -5.65 -5.99 6.35
C VAL A 118 -6.18 -6.79 7.54
N ARG A 119 -5.65 -6.53 8.74
CA ARG A 119 -6.07 -7.22 9.97
C ARG A 119 -7.59 -7.14 10.13
N LYS A 120 -8.22 -8.30 10.32
CA LYS A 120 -9.66 -8.39 10.58
C LYS A 120 -10.01 -7.67 11.90
N LEU A 121 -10.94 -6.73 11.82
CA LEU A 121 -11.49 -6.01 12.97
C LEU A 121 -12.80 -6.65 13.43
N ASP A 122 -13.09 -6.54 14.72
CA ASP A 122 -14.36 -7.00 15.28
C ASP A 122 -15.51 -6.07 14.84
N PRO A 123 -16.69 -6.62 14.52
CA PRO A 123 -17.85 -5.80 14.19
C PRO A 123 -18.26 -4.89 15.35
N VAL A 124 -18.64 -3.65 15.04
CA VAL A 124 -19.22 -2.75 16.04
C VAL A 124 -20.62 -3.28 16.43
N PRO A 125 -20.91 -3.44 17.74
CA PRO A 125 -22.24 -3.84 18.18
C PRO A 125 -23.32 -2.86 17.71
N THR A 126 -24.51 -3.36 17.41
CA THR A 126 -25.67 -2.51 17.13
C THR A 126 -25.94 -1.59 18.32
N SER A 127 -26.04 -0.28 18.08
CA SER A 127 -26.37 0.72 19.10
C SER A 127 -27.73 1.35 18.85
N SER A 128 -28.34 1.89 19.90
CA SER A 128 -29.58 2.68 19.82
C SER A 128 -29.35 4.11 19.30
N PHE A 129 -28.12 4.43 18.86
CA PHE A 129 -27.80 5.75 18.34
C PHE A 129 -28.58 6.00 17.05
N THR A 130 -29.41 7.04 17.07
CA THR A 130 -30.24 7.46 15.95
C THR A 130 -29.81 8.88 15.58
N ILE A 131 -29.55 9.13 14.29
CA ILE A 131 -29.19 10.44 13.72
C ILE A 131 -30.45 11.26 13.47
#